data_AF-A0A662YCH3-F1
#
_entry.id   AF-A0A662YCH3-F1
#
_cell.length_a   1.000
_cell.length_b   1.000
_cell.length_c   1.000
_cell.angle_alpha   90.00
_cell.angle_beta   90.00
_cell.angle_gamma   90.00
#
_symmetry.space_group_name_H-M   'P 1'
#
loop_
_entity.id
_entity.type
_entity.pdbx_description
1 polymer ?
#
loop_
_entity_poly.entity_id
_entity_poly.type
_entity_poly.pdbx_seq_one_letter_code
_entity_poly.pdbx_strand_id
1 'polypeptide(L)'
;MTDKSKVVDLVPNGSNIPVTEENKMEYISLRFKWIVATSVSLQLASLVQGLFAIIPKELLSVFDHQELELLICGIPDVDAQDWKTHTIYVGERDERVIAWFWNTVHEFTNEQKARLLQFTTGSARVPVQGFKALTMNDGRICPFAIQCVNKEECLYPRAHTCFNRIDLPRYDAEKDMRIARYRDPLPRIMAQRAASSAQTWQPQRYLKFEQQRLRPALELLARVPPQVAGVSDSDGMEIIDLGAGTCNMGPAFLYVKHGSSLVMDIADTLCVNPNRNRWPEARVTFVDSSAAMLERAKQEHGANGSMDVQRCAYIEADFERFQPKEPADLIFSNAALHWVSAERHKTLLPRLLSFLKPGGTLAFQIPDSRLQPSHQLMVEAAKQLGLRERMGGVRWVTCERDPDFYYELFKNTDPDVELDMWATVYAQVLEGGNPVADFTGSTGLGPYLEALGGRGDPAADEFEQKYRELVAAAYPKQSDGKTLFNLKRFFVVATKAA
;
A
#
# COMPACT_ATOMS: atom_id res chain seq x y z
N MET A 1 -19.76 43.16 -10.03
CA MET A 1 -20.56 42.16 -9.29
C MET A 1 -19.90 42.03 -7.93
N THR A 2 -20.62 42.33 -6.85
CA THR A 2 -20.13 42.29 -5.48
C THR A 2 -19.80 40.85 -5.11
N ASP A 3 -18.49 40.56 -5.00
CA ASP A 3 -17.95 39.27 -4.58
C ASP A 3 -18.34 39.04 -3.12
N LYS A 4 -19.46 38.35 -2.91
CA LYS A 4 -19.89 37.93 -1.57
C LYS A 4 -19.03 36.74 -1.20
N SER A 5 -18.03 36.95 -0.33
CA SER A 5 -17.30 35.88 0.30
C SER A 5 -18.30 34.92 0.97
N LYS A 6 -18.41 33.71 0.41
CA LYS A 6 -19.27 32.67 0.96
C LYS A 6 -18.54 32.03 2.13
N VAL A 7 -19.05 32.22 3.34
CA VAL A 7 -18.56 31.49 4.52
C VAL A 7 -19.00 30.04 4.37
N VAL A 8 -18.04 29.12 4.52
CA VAL A 8 -18.27 27.68 4.45
C VAL A 8 -17.74 27.05 5.72
N ASP A 9 -18.61 26.30 6.37
CA ASP A 9 -18.27 25.47 7.51
C ASP A 9 -17.42 24.26 7.05
N LEU A 10 -16.25 24.08 7.66
CA LEU A 10 -15.34 22.96 7.35
C LEU A 10 -15.78 21.64 7.99
N VAL A 11 -16.55 21.74 9.08
CA VAL A 11 -17.27 20.65 9.77
C VAL A 11 -18.70 21.13 10.06
N PRO A 12 -19.68 20.24 10.30
CA PRO A 12 -21.02 20.66 10.67
C PRO A 12 -21.00 21.66 11.84
N ASN A 13 -21.68 22.79 11.67
CA ASN A 13 -21.73 23.88 12.66
C ASN A 13 -20.34 24.50 12.98
N GLY A 14 -19.38 24.38 12.07
CA GLY A 14 -17.98 24.79 12.27
C GLY A 14 -17.80 26.27 12.59
N SER A 15 -18.67 27.15 12.07
CA SER A 15 -18.67 28.59 12.42
C SER A 15 -18.86 28.87 13.91
N ASN A 16 -19.40 27.90 14.68
CA ASN A 16 -19.63 28.01 16.11
C ASN A 16 -18.61 27.21 16.95
N ILE A 17 -17.59 26.62 16.34
CA ILE A 17 -16.54 25.84 17.03
C ILE A 17 -15.25 26.66 17.06
N PRO A 18 -14.76 27.10 18.23
CA PRO A 18 -13.49 27.82 18.31
C PRO A 18 -12.32 26.88 17.99
N VAL A 19 -11.30 27.42 17.32
CA VAL A 19 -10.03 26.70 17.13
C VAL A 19 -9.26 26.75 18.45
N THR A 20 -8.90 25.58 18.97
CA THR A 20 -8.15 25.37 20.21
C THR A 20 -6.85 24.60 19.94
N GLU A 21 -5.99 24.47 20.94
CA GLU A 21 -4.76 23.68 20.80
C GLU A 21 -5.03 22.21 20.52
N GLU A 22 -6.15 21.66 20.99
CA GLU A 22 -6.56 20.28 20.76
C GLU A 22 -7.04 20.04 19.32
N ASN A 23 -7.75 20.99 18.70
CA ASN A 23 -8.36 20.82 17.37
C ASN A 23 -7.61 21.53 16.23
N LYS A 24 -6.52 22.26 16.51
CA LYS A 24 -5.78 23.03 15.50
C LYS A 24 -5.31 22.20 14.31
N MET A 25 -4.88 20.95 14.54
CA MET A 25 -4.37 20.09 13.47
C MET A 25 -5.49 19.63 12.53
N GLU A 26 -6.67 19.36 13.08
CA GLU A 26 -7.87 19.03 12.32
C GLU A 26 -8.31 20.24 11.48
N TYR A 27 -8.39 21.42 12.09
CA TYR A 27 -8.69 22.67 11.37
C TYR A 27 -7.73 22.91 10.19
N ILE A 28 -6.41 22.76 10.41
CA ILE A 28 -5.40 22.92 9.37
C ILE A 28 -5.62 21.93 8.23
N SER A 29 -5.84 20.66 8.54
CA SER A 29 -6.09 19.60 7.55
C SER A 29 -7.34 19.90 6.70
N LEU A 30 -8.45 20.23 7.35
CA LEU A 30 -9.71 20.53 6.67
C LEU A 30 -9.62 21.78 5.81
N ARG A 31 -8.98 22.84 6.32
CA ARG A 31 -8.77 24.08 5.59
C ARG A 31 -7.87 23.85 4.38
N PHE A 32 -6.82 23.05 4.52
CA PHE A 32 -5.95 22.66 3.42
C PHE A 32 -6.72 21.88 2.35
N LYS A 33 -7.49 20.84 2.72
CA LYS A 33 -8.34 20.07 1.80
C LYS A 33 -9.33 20.98 1.06
N TRP A 34 -9.97 21.91 1.77
CA TRP A 34 -10.91 22.84 1.16
C TRP A 34 -10.26 23.71 0.08
N ILE A 35 -9.11 24.31 0.41
CA ILE A 35 -8.39 25.21 -0.50
C ILE A 35 -7.89 24.45 -1.74
N VAL A 36 -7.28 23.27 -1.54
CA VAL A 36 -6.58 22.56 -2.63
C VAL A 36 -7.51 21.71 -3.48
N ALA A 37 -8.57 21.15 -2.91
CA ALA A 37 -9.41 20.18 -3.62
C ALA A 37 -10.90 20.57 -3.60
N THR A 38 -11.51 20.76 -2.43
CA THR A 38 -12.97 20.84 -2.32
C THR A 38 -13.55 22.07 -3.02
N SER A 39 -12.89 23.23 -2.90
CA SER A 39 -13.33 24.49 -3.50
C SER A 39 -13.31 24.49 -5.05
N VAL A 40 -12.56 23.56 -5.65
CA VAL A 40 -12.42 23.39 -7.11
C VAL A 40 -12.88 22.01 -7.58
N SER A 41 -13.67 21.33 -6.75
CA SER A 41 -14.06 19.92 -6.93
C SER A 41 -14.72 19.63 -8.28
N LEU A 42 -15.63 20.49 -8.74
CA LEU A 42 -16.32 20.31 -10.02
C LEU A 42 -15.35 20.35 -11.21
N GLN A 43 -14.42 21.29 -11.20
CA GLN A 43 -13.41 21.47 -12.25
C GLN A 43 -12.42 20.31 -12.25
N LEU A 44 -11.93 19.94 -11.06
CA LEU A 44 -11.00 18.84 -10.90
C LEU A 44 -11.66 17.49 -11.25
N ALA A 45 -12.96 17.31 -10.99
CA ALA A 45 -13.70 16.10 -11.35
C ALA A 45 -13.80 15.97 -12.86
N SER A 46 -14.13 17.06 -13.55
CA SER A 46 -14.22 17.11 -15.01
C SER A 46 -12.87 16.82 -15.66
N LEU A 47 -11.78 17.39 -15.13
CA LEU A 47 -10.42 17.16 -15.63
C LEU A 47 -10.03 15.69 -15.53
N VAL A 48 -10.20 15.11 -14.35
CA VAL A 48 -9.78 13.72 -14.13
C VAL A 48 -10.70 12.74 -14.86
N GLN A 49 -11.98 13.08 -15.06
CA GLN A 49 -12.90 12.24 -15.84
C GLN A 49 -12.45 12.17 -17.29
N GLY A 50 -12.08 13.33 -17.88
CA GLY A 50 -11.51 13.37 -19.23
C GLY A 50 -10.21 12.58 -19.34
N LEU A 51 -9.32 12.70 -18.34
CA LEU A 51 -8.07 11.97 -18.29
C LEU A 51 -8.29 10.45 -18.24
N PHE A 52 -9.15 9.98 -17.33
CA PHE A 52 -9.40 8.55 -17.12
C PHE A 52 -10.29 7.90 -18.19
N ALA A 53 -11.03 8.69 -18.97
CA ALA A 53 -11.70 8.19 -20.17
C ALA A 53 -10.71 7.72 -21.24
N ILE A 54 -9.47 8.24 -21.23
CA ILE A 54 -8.42 7.91 -22.21
C ILE A 54 -7.38 6.98 -21.58
N ILE A 55 -6.91 7.30 -20.37
CA ILE A 55 -5.87 6.55 -19.68
C ILE A 55 -6.46 5.91 -18.42
N PRO A 56 -6.65 4.58 -18.37
CA PRO A 56 -7.16 3.91 -17.17
C PRO A 56 -6.40 4.34 -15.91
N LYS A 57 -7.15 4.64 -14.85
CA LYS A 57 -6.61 5.11 -13.56
C LYS A 57 -5.49 4.23 -13.05
N GLU A 58 -5.61 2.92 -13.25
CA GLU A 58 -4.66 1.91 -12.80
C GLU A 58 -3.29 2.06 -13.46
N LEU A 59 -3.22 2.63 -14.68
CA LEU A 59 -1.96 2.91 -15.37
C LEU A 59 -1.29 4.19 -14.86
N LEU A 60 -2.05 5.12 -14.26
CA LEU A 60 -1.51 6.34 -13.68
C LEU A 60 -1.16 6.17 -12.21
N SER A 61 -1.84 5.27 -11.48
CA SER A 61 -1.61 5.02 -10.05
C SER A 61 -0.30 4.29 -9.72
N VAL A 62 0.44 3.83 -10.74
CA VAL A 62 1.77 3.24 -10.57
C VAL A 62 2.87 4.30 -10.44
N PHE A 63 2.58 5.53 -10.86
CA PHE A 63 3.51 6.65 -10.81
C PHE A 63 3.21 7.50 -9.58
N ASP A 64 4.25 7.92 -8.86
CA ASP A 64 4.08 9.00 -7.90
C ASP A 64 3.84 10.34 -8.63
N HIS A 65 3.55 11.41 -7.87
CA HIS A 65 3.32 12.72 -8.46
C HIS A 65 4.53 13.26 -9.25
N GLN A 66 5.75 12.84 -8.89
CA GLN A 66 6.99 13.26 -9.53
C GLN A 66 7.16 12.62 -10.89
N GLU A 67 6.95 11.31 -10.93
CA GLU A 67 7.00 10.47 -12.13
C GLU A 67 5.89 10.83 -13.10
N LEU A 68 4.70 11.16 -12.59
CA LEU A 68 3.58 11.60 -13.42
C LEU A 68 3.89 12.93 -14.13
N GLU A 69 4.54 13.89 -13.46
CA GLU A 69 4.99 15.14 -14.10
C GLU A 69 6.01 14.84 -15.22
N LEU A 70 7.00 13.98 -14.96
CA LEU A 70 8.00 13.59 -15.95
C LEU A 70 7.41 12.82 -17.14
N LEU A 71 6.39 11.99 -16.89
CA LEU A 71 5.69 11.25 -17.93
C LEU A 71 4.90 12.18 -18.87
N ILE A 72 4.20 13.16 -18.29
CA ILE A 72 3.36 14.10 -19.05
C ILE A 72 4.21 15.16 -19.76
N CYS A 73 5.22 15.71 -19.08
CA CYS A 73 6.03 16.81 -19.58
C CYS A 73 7.30 16.37 -20.32
N GLY A 74 7.68 15.09 -20.20
CA GLY A 74 8.97 14.57 -20.65
C GLY A 74 10.09 14.83 -19.64
N ILE A 75 11.20 14.10 -19.79
CA ILE A 75 12.42 14.32 -19.00
C ILE A 75 13.21 15.46 -19.65
N PRO A 76 13.38 16.61 -18.96
CA PRO A 76 14.13 17.73 -19.50
C PRO A 76 15.62 17.42 -19.49
N ASP A 77 16.38 17.95 -20.44
CA ASP A 77 17.84 17.90 -20.39
C ASP A 77 18.35 18.90 -19.34
N VAL A 78 18.88 18.38 -18.23
CA VAL A 78 19.34 19.19 -17.10
C VAL A 78 20.86 19.34 -17.16
N ASP A 79 21.30 20.49 -17.65
CA ASP A 79 22.70 20.89 -17.63
C ASP A 79 23.13 21.27 -16.20
N ALA A 80 23.81 20.34 -15.53
CA ALA A 80 24.33 20.53 -14.18
C ALA A 80 25.38 21.65 -14.09
N GLN A 81 26.11 21.94 -15.17
CA GLN A 81 27.11 23.00 -15.20
C GLN A 81 26.43 24.38 -15.31
N ASP A 82 25.41 24.50 -16.15
CA ASP A 82 24.58 25.72 -16.20
C ASP A 82 23.89 25.98 -14.86
N TRP A 83 23.34 24.93 -14.25
CA TRP A 83 22.71 25.00 -12.93
C TRP A 83 23.69 25.51 -11.87
N LYS A 84 24.87 24.90 -11.77
CA LYS A 84 25.92 25.29 -10.84
C LYS A 84 26.39 26.74 -11.03
N THR A 85 26.53 27.16 -12.29
CA THR A 85 27.02 28.50 -12.66
C THR A 85 26.05 29.59 -12.19
N HIS A 86 24.75 29.32 -12.20
CA HIS A 86 23.70 30.25 -11.81
C HIS A 86 23.15 30.01 -10.40
N THR A 87 23.86 29.23 -9.58
CA THR A 87 23.49 28.99 -8.17
C THR A 87 24.02 30.08 -7.26
N ILE A 88 23.18 30.55 -6.34
CA ILE A 88 23.58 31.46 -5.25
C ILE A 88 23.81 30.70 -3.94
N TYR A 89 24.68 31.22 -3.09
CA TYR A 89 24.98 30.64 -1.77
C TYR A 89 24.53 31.59 -0.67
N VAL A 90 23.72 31.08 0.26
CA VAL A 90 23.09 31.88 1.32
C VAL A 90 23.74 31.53 2.66
N GLY A 91 24.13 32.57 3.40
CA GLY A 91 24.75 32.42 4.72
C GLY A 91 26.20 31.92 4.66
N GLU A 92 26.64 31.29 5.74
CA GLU A 92 27.99 30.75 5.83
C GLU A 92 28.12 29.47 4.98
N ARG A 93 29.23 29.36 4.25
CA ARG A 93 29.49 28.27 3.31
C ARG A 93 30.31 27.17 3.96
N ASP A 94 30.07 25.92 3.55
CA ASP A 94 31.03 24.82 3.70
C ASP A 94 31.41 24.32 2.31
N GLU A 95 32.59 24.73 1.82
CA GLU A 95 33.04 24.42 0.46
C GLU A 95 33.18 22.92 0.21
N ARG A 96 33.42 22.12 1.26
CA ARG A 96 33.52 20.66 1.12
C ARG A 96 32.16 20.07 0.81
N VAL A 97 31.14 20.46 1.56
CA VAL A 97 29.76 19.98 1.39
C VAL A 97 29.18 20.49 0.05
N ILE A 98 29.47 21.73 -0.31
CA ILE A 98 29.07 22.29 -1.62
C ILE A 98 29.75 21.52 -2.77
N ALA A 99 31.05 21.22 -2.64
CA ALA A 99 31.75 20.43 -3.64
C ALA A 99 31.18 19.00 -3.75
N TRP A 100 30.90 18.34 -2.63
CA TRP A 100 30.27 17.02 -2.61
C TRP A 100 28.88 17.03 -3.24
N PHE A 101 28.08 18.07 -2.97
CA PHE A 101 26.78 18.27 -3.62
C PHE A 101 26.92 18.31 -5.13
N TRP A 102 27.75 19.21 -5.67
CA TRP A 102 27.88 19.33 -7.12
C TRP A 102 28.53 18.13 -7.78
N ASN A 103 29.54 17.50 -7.16
CA ASN A 103 30.11 16.25 -7.65
C ASN A 103 29.03 15.16 -7.76
N THR A 104 28.17 15.06 -6.74
CA THR A 104 27.03 14.14 -6.74
C THR A 104 26.03 14.47 -7.84
N VAL A 105 25.69 15.75 -8.05
CA VAL A 105 24.77 16.17 -9.12
C VAL A 105 25.36 15.92 -10.52
N HIS A 106 26.67 16.06 -10.71
CA HIS A 106 27.31 15.73 -11.99
C HIS A 106 27.28 14.22 -12.29
N GLU A 107 27.36 13.37 -11.26
CA GLU A 107 27.24 11.91 -11.38
C GLU A 107 25.80 11.43 -11.63
N PHE A 108 24.80 12.27 -11.36
CA PHE A 108 23.40 11.89 -11.55
C PHE A 108 23.09 11.64 -13.03
N THR A 109 22.27 10.60 -13.26
CA THR A 109 21.54 10.46 -14.52
C THR A 109 20.65 11.68 -14.74
N ASN A 110 20.27 11.94 -15.99
CA ASN A 110 19.42 13.09 -16.30
C ASN A 110 18.06 13.03 -15.57
N GLU A 111 17.48 11.84 -15.41
CA GLU A 111 16.28 11.62 -14.60
C GLU A 111 16.49 12.02 -13.13
N GLN A 112 17.60 11.60 -12.51
CA GLN A 112 17.93 11.96 -11.13
C GLN A 112 18.14 13.47 -10.96
N LYS A 113 18.71 14.15 -11.96
CA LYS A 113 18.81 15.62 -11.96
C LYS A 113 17.44 16.28 -12.05
N ALA A 114 16.54 15.75 -12.90
CA ALA A 114 15.17 16.25 -13.02
C ALA A 114 14.38 16.06 -11.72
N ARG A 115 14.53 14.92 -11.02
CA ARG A 115 13.92 14.70 -9.70
C ARG A 115 14.48 15.64 -8.63
N LEU A 116 15.80 15.87 -8.62
CA LEU A 116 16.40 16.86 -7.71
C LEU A 116 15.91 18.29 -8.02
N LEU A 117 15.75 18.62 -9.29
CA LEU A 117 15.21 19.91 -9.71
C LEU A 117 13.79 20.08 -9.17
N GLN A 118 12.92 19.11 -9.40
CA GLN A 118 11.55 19.10 -8.87
C GLN A 118 11.50 19.14 -7.34
N PHE A 119 12.39 18.42 -6.65
CA PHE A 119 12.50 18.49 -5.19
C PHE A 119 12.81 19.90 -4.70
N THR A 120 13.66 20.65 -5.43
CA THR A 120 14.14 21.96 -5.00
C THR A 120 13.33 23.15 -5.51
N THR A 121 12.57 23.00 -6.59
CA THR A 121 11.81 24.08 -7.25
C THR A 121 10.31 23.81 -7.36
N GLY A 122 9.87 22.57 -7.12
CA GLY A 122 8.48 22.15 -7.30
C GLY A 122 8.08 21.86 -8.76
N SER A 123 9.01 21.91 -9.72
CA SER A 123 8.79 21.48 -11.11
C SER A 123 10.08 20.93 -11.72
N ALA A 124 9.95 19.96 -12.62
CA ALA A 124 11.08 19.46 -13.39
C ALA A 124 11.49 20.41 -14.53
N ARG A 125 10.71 21.45 -14.86
CA ARG A 125 10.93 22.27 -16.07
C ARG A 125 12.17 23.18 -15.95
N VAL A 126 13.07 23.05 -16.93
CA VAL A 126 14.19 24.00 -17.13
C VAL A 126 13.70 25.17 -18.00
N PRO A 127 13.96 26.44 -17.61
CA PRO A 127 13.63 27.60 -18.45
C PRO A 127 14.36 27.54 -19.79
N VAL A 128 13.73 28.03 -20.86
CA VAL A 128 14.33 28.06 -22.21
C VAL A 128 15.66 28.83 -22.25
N GLN A 129 15.83 29.81 -21.36
CA GLN A 129 17.05 30.61 -21.23
C GLN A 129 18.08 30.01 -20.25
N GLY A 130 17.87 28.79 -19.75
CA GLY A 130 18.71 28.15 -18.75
C GLY A 130 18.42 28.60 -17.31
N PHE A 131 19.23 28.13 -16.37
CA PHE A 131 19.04 28.31 -14.93
C PHE A 131 19.13 29.77 -14.45
N LYS A 132 19.74 30.66 -15.24
CA LYS A 132 19.72 32.11 -14.97
C LYS A 132 18.32 32.72 -14.95
N ALA A 133 17.37 32.10 -15.63
CA ALA A 133 15.99 32.55 -15.77
C ALA A 133 15.03 31.69 -14.94
N LEU A 134 15.53 30.96 -13.93
CA LEU A 134 14.69 30.20 -13.02
C LEU A 134 13.75 31.15 -12.28
N THR A 135 12.47 30.80 -12.16
CA THR A 135 11.45 31.65 -11.55
C THR A 135 10.80 31.00 -10.34
N MET A 136 10.18 31.81 -9.48
CA MET A 136 9.17 31.33 -8.52
C MET A 136 7.82 31.14 -9.22
N ASN A 137 6.84 30.62 -8.47
CA ASN A 137 5.46 30.45 -8.94
C ASN A 137 4.77 31.78 -9.36
N ASP A 138 5.25 32.93 -8.88
CA ASP A 138 4.74 34.26 -9.25
C ASP A 138 5.40 34.83 -10.53
N GLY A 139 6.27 34.06 -11.18
CA GLY A 139 6.97 34.43 -12.42
C GLY A 139 8.19 35.33 -12.23
N ARG A 140 8.54 35.71 -10.99
CA ARG A 140 9.77 36.49 -10.74
C ARG A 140 10.99 35.60 -10.81
N ILE A 141 12.08 36.13 -11.38
CA ILE A 141 13.36 35.44 -11.42
C ILE A 141 13.84 35.20 -9.99
N CYS A 142 14.12 33.95 -9.68
CA CYS A 142 14.64 33.47 -8.40
C CYS A 142 15.64 32.35 -8.69
N PRO A 143 16.95 32.66 -8.63
CA PRO A 143 18.00 31.68 -8.84
C PRO A 143 17.93 30.54 -7.83
N PHE A 144 18.43 29.37 -8.21
CA PHE A 144 18.59 28.28 -7.27
C PHE A 144 19.59 28.65 -6.17
N ALA A 145 19.28 28.30 -4.92
CA ALA A 145 20.06 28.69 -3.75
C ALA A 145 20.47 27.48 -2.90
N ILE A 146 21.72 27.49 -2.41
CA ILE A 146 22.21 26.53 -1.42
C ILE A 146 22.49 27.27 -0.11
N GLN A 147 21.94 26.76 0.99
CA GLN A 147 22.24 27.23 2.34
C GLN A 147 22.85 26.09 3.16
N CYS A 148 24.03 26.28 3.73
CA CYS A 148 24.59 25.29 4.64
C CYS A 148 24.00 25.48 6.04
N VAL A 149 23.47 24.41 6.63
CA VAL A 149 22.83 24.41 7.95
C VAL A 149 23.54 23.46 8.91
N ASN A 150 23.38 23.71 10.20
CA ASN A 150 23.91 22.81 11.21
C ASN A 150 23.15 21.48 11.21
N LYS A 151 23.82 20.37 11.51
CA LYS A 151 23.20 19.03 11.53
C LYS A 151 22.07 18.94 12.56
N GLU A 152 22.16 19.72 13.63
CA GLU A 152 21.17 19.82 14.70
C GLU A 152 19.85 20.45 14.22
N GLU A 153 19.90 21.29 13.19
CA GLU A 153 18.72 21.94 12.59
C GLU A 153 18.03 21.05 11.55
N CYS A 154 18.80 20.23 10.83
CA CYS A 154 18.29 19.27 9.87
C CYS A 154 19.28 18.14 9.61
N LEU A 155 18.84 16.89 9.74
CA LEU A 155 19.66 15.71 9.45
C LEU A 155 19.76 15.38 7.96
N TYR A 156 18.77 15.80 7.16
CA TYR A 156 18.65 15.51 5.73
C TYR A 156 18.59 16.82 4.92
N PRO A 157 18.92 16.80 3.63
CA PRO A 157 18.68 17.95 2.78
C PRO A 157 17.20 18.34 2.79
N ARG A 158 16.91 19.63 2.96
CA ARG A 158 15.54 20.14 3.04
C ARG A 158 15.32 21.22 1.99
N ALA A 159 14.31 21.06 1.16
CA ALA A 159 13.98 22.04 0.13
C ALA A 159 12.92 23.04 0.59
N HIS A 160 13.02 24.25 0.05
CA HIS A 160 12.03 25.30 0.12
C HIS A 160 11.70 25.71 -1.31
N THR A 161 10.77 24.99 -1.93
CA THR A 161 10.45 25.09 -3.37
C THR A 161 10.00 26.50 -3.78
N CYS A 162 9.28 27.21 -2.91
CA CYS A 162 8.89 28.60 -3.14
C CYS A 162 10.07 29.56 -3.39
N PHE A 163 11.28 29.22 -2.95
CA PHE A 163 12.48 30.05 -3.08
C PHE A 163 13.59 29.37 -3.87
N ASN A 164 13.30 28.26 -4.55
CA ASN A 164 14.29 27.44 -5.25
C ASN A 164 15.52 27.14 -4.37
N ARG A 165 15.32 26.88 -3.07
CA ARG A 165 16.42 26.72 -2.10
C ARG A 165 16.51 25.31 -1.55
N ILE A 166 17.74 24.81 -1.40
CA ILE A 166 18.04 23.63 -0.59
C ILE A 166 18.90 24.00 0.61
N ASP A 167 18.49 23.53 1.78
CA ASP A 167 19.29 23.55 3.00
C ASP A 167 20.12 22.26 3.02
N LEU A 168 21.46 22.38 3.03
CA LEU A 168 22.40 21.27 3.09
C LEU A 168 23.03 21.18 4.49
N PRO A 169 22.82 20.09 5.23
CA PRO A 169 23.50 19.89 6.50
C PRO A 169 25.01 19.82 6.33
N ARG A 170 25.76 20.39 7.29
CA ARG A 170 27.22 20.34 7.32
C ARG A 170 27.70 18.92 7.67
N TYR A 171 27.82 18.07 6.67
CA TYR A 171 28.29 16.69 6.83
C TYR A 171 29.77 16.63 7.18
N ASP A 172 30.15 15.68 8.04
CA ASP A 172 31.56 15.46 8.42
C ASP A 172 32.32 14.66 7.35
N ALA A 173 31.60 13.81 6.62
CA ALA A 173 32.14 12.98 5.54
C ALA A 173 31.20 12.90 4.34
N GLU A 174 31.77 12.80 3.14
CA GLU A 174 31.03 12.66 1.87
C GLU A 174 30.06 11.48 1.88
N LYS A 175 30.45 10.36 2.52
CA LYS A 175 29.60 9.17 2.66
C LYS A 175 28.29 9.47 3.40
N ASP A 176 28.29 10.40 4.36
CA ASP A 176 27.10 10.70 5.17
C ASP A 176 26.10 11.50 4.35
N MET A 177 26.59 12.41 3.49
CA MET A 177 25.78 13.11 2.48
C MET A 177 25.22 12.12 1.45
N ARG A 178 26.02 11.15 1.01
CA ARG A 178 25.60 10.10 0.05
C ARG A 178 24.62 9.09 0.67
N ILE A 179 24.64 8.85 1.97
CA ILE A 179 23.68 7.97 2.67
C ILE A 179 22.34 8.70 2.87
N ALA A 180 22.37 10.00 3.17
CA ALA A 180 21.19 10.84 3.23
C ALA A 180 20.42 10.92 1.88
N ARG A 181 21.05 10.52 0.77
CA ARG A 181 20.46 10.37 -0.57
C ARG A 181 19.44 9.24 -0.71
N TYR A 182 19.54 8.17 0.09
CA TYR A 182 18.83 6.89 -0.13
C TYR A 182 17.79 6.54 0.93
N ARG A 183 17.53 7.43 1.89
CA ARG A 183 16.58 7.18 2.98
C ARG A 183 15.40 8.13 2.91
N ASP A 184 14.27 7.57 2.52
CA ASP A 184 12.95 8.05 2.89
C ASP A 184 12.83 8.05 4.43
N PRO A 185 12.32 9.11 5.10
CA PRO A 185 12.43 9.24 6.56
C PRO A 185 11.20 8.63 7.27
N LEU A 186 11.40 7.62 8.13
CA LEU A 186 10.65 7.34 9.38
C LEU A 186 11.41 6.21 10.17
N PRO A 187 11.29 6.14 11.52
CA PRO A 187 12.44 5.93 12.41
C PRO A 187 12.58 4.51 12.99
N ARG A 188 13.84 4.07 13.17
CA ARG A 188 14.23 2.92 13.99
C ARG A 188 14.50 3.36 15.43
N ILE A 189 13.56 3.11 16.35
CA ILE A 189 13.85 2.83 17.76
C ILE A 189 12.84 1.75 18.19
N MET A 190 13.29 0.77 18.99
CA MET A 190 12.59 -0.45 19.44
C MET A 190 12.85 -1.70 18.59
N ALA A 191 14.10 -2.14 18.58
CA ALA A 191 14.45 -3.52 18.27
C ALA A 191 15.42 -4.04 19.33
N GLN A 192 14.89 -4.37 20.51
CA GLN A 192 15.52 -5.24 21.50
C GLN A 192 14.47 -5.66 22.54
N ARG A 193 13.76 -6.77 22.26
CA ARG A 193 13.44 -7.85 23.21
C ARG A 193 12.55 -8.92 22.55
N ALA A 194 13.15 -10.11 22.43
CA ALA A 194 12.60 -11.49 22.41
C ALA A 194 11.31 -11.75 21.62
N ALA A 195 11.30 -12.42 20.47
CA ALA A 195 11.68 -13.82 20.20
C ALA A 195 10.88 -14.86 21.01
N SER A 196 9.77 -15.34 20.43
CA SER A 196 9.45 -16.78 20.36
C SER A 196 8.26 -17.05 19.41
N SER A 197 8.44 -18.04 18.53
CA SER A 197 7.45 -18.81 17.76
C SER A 197 6.24 -18.09 17.13
N ALA A 198 6.49 -17.29 16.10
CA ALA A 198 5.59 -17.03 14.99
C ALA A 198 6.43 -16.34 13.91
N GLN A 199 6.18 -16.60 12.63
CA GLN A 199 6.76 -15.83 11.55
C GLN A 199 6.64 -14.33 11.87
N THR A 200 7.77 -13.64 12.06
CA THR A 200 7.75 -12.23 12.45
C THR A 200 7.34 -11.40 11.25
N TRP A 201 6.04 -11.09 11.17
CA TRP A 201 5.47 -10.25 10.13
C TRP A 201 6.10 -8.85 10.16
N GLN A 202 6.52 -8.37 8.99
CA GLN A 202 7.11 -7.04 8.81
C GLN A 202 6.18 -6.20 7.92
N PRO A 203 5.35 -5.30 8.50
CA PRO A 203 4.34 -4.55 7.75
C PRO A 203 4.93 -3.82 6.54
N GLN A 204 6.13 -3.22 6.65
CA GLN A 204 6.73 -2.48 5.54
C GLN A 204 7.04 -3.39 4.33
N ARG A 205 7.48 -4.64 4.57
CA ARG A 205 7.73 -5.61 3.48
C ARG A 205 6.44 -6.10 2.84
N TYR A 206 5.38 -6.24 3.64
CA TYR A 206 4.06 -6.64 3.17
C TYR A 206 3.44 -5.57 2.26
N LEU A 207 3.52 -4.30 2.68
CA LEU A 207 2.93 -3.15 1.99
C LEU A 207 3.62 -2.79 0.66
N LYS A 208 4.87 -3.23 0.42
CA LYS A 208 5.56 -3.06 -0.88
C LYS A 208 4.71 -3.54 -2.08
N PHE A 209 3.83 -4.51 -1.87
CA PHE A 209 2.96 -5.08 -2.91
C PHE A 209 1.47 -4.89 -2.61
N GLU A 210 1.11 -3.83 -1.89
CA GLU A 210 -0.25 -3.55 -1.44
C GLU A 210 -1.26 -3.56 -2.60
N GLN A 211 -0.98 -2.83 -3.69
CA GLN A 211 -1.90 -2.73 -4.82
C GLN A 211 -2.18 -4.10 -5.45
N GLN A 212 -1.14 -4.93 -5.62
CA GLN A 212 -1.26 -6.29 -6.16
C GLN A 212 -2.03 -7.24 -5.22
N ARG A 213 -2.10 -6.92 -3.93
CA ARG A 213 -2.85 -7.69 -2.91
C ARG A 213 -4.29 -7.22 -2.74
N LEU A 214 -4.54 -5.93 -2.97
CA LEU A 214 -5.86 -5.33 -2.79
C LEU A 214 -6.83 -5.70 -3.93
N ARG A 215 -6.35 -5.78 -5.17
CA ARG A 215 -7.19 -6.10 -6.34
C ARG A 215 -8.00 -7.41 -6.18
N PRO A 216 -7.39 -8.56 -5.79
CA PRO A 216 -8.14 -9.78 -5.49
C PRO A 216 -9.19 -9.59 -4.40
N ALA A 217 -8.87 -8.86 -3.34
CA ALA A 217 -9.79 -8.63 -2.23
C ALA A 217 -11.03 -7.83 -2.68
N LEU A 218 -10.84 -6.81 -3.52
CA LEU A 218 -11.94 -6.04 -4.10
C LEU A 218 -12.79 -6.87 -5.07
N GLU A 219 -12.18 -7.76 -5.85
CA GLU A 219 -12.91 -8.69 -6.74
C GLU A 219 -13.76 -9.68 -5.93
N LEU A 220 -13.21 -10.24 -4.85
CA LEU A 220 -13.94 -11.09 -3.92
C LEU A 220 -15.13 -10.33 -3.32
N LEU A 221 -14.89 -9.12 -2.79
CA LEU A 221 -15.94 -8.31 -2.17
C LEU A 221 -17.05 -7.95 -3.17
N ALA A 222 -16.72 -7.69 -4.43
CA ALA A 222 -17.69 -7.38 -5.47
C ALA A 222 -18.67 -8.52 -5.77
N ARG A 223 -18.31 -9.77 -5.44
CA ARG A 223 -19.16 -10.96 -5.64
C ARG A 223 -19.89 -11.46 -4.40
N VAL A 224 -19.58 -10.92 -3.23
CA VAL A 224 -20.44 -11.11 -2.04
C VAL A 224 -21.86 -10.67 -2.44
N PRO A 225 -22.96 -11.37 -2.10
CA PRO A 225 -24.29 -10.94 -2.51
C PRO A 225 -24.71 -9.62 -1.83
N PRO A 226 -25.55 -8.77 -2.46
CA PRO A 226 -26.05 -7.56 -1.80
C PRO A 226 -27.04 -7.87 -0.67
N GLN A 227 -27.67 -9.05 -0.69
CA GLN A 227 -28.67 -9.48 0.30
C GLN A 227 -28.08 -10.06 1.60
N VAL A 228 -26.79 -9.86 1.86
CA VAL A 228 -26.08 -10.47 3.02
C VAL A 228 -26.61 -10.03 4.40
N ALA A 229 -27.58 -9.12 4.43
CA ALA A 229 -28.66 -9.17 5.41
C ALA A 229 -29.95 -8.68 4.75
N GLY A 230 -31.10 -9.30 5.05
CA GLY A 230 -32.42 -8.90 4.57
C GLY A 230 -32.93 -7.56 5.15
N VAL A 231 -32.07 -6.56 5.32
CA VAL A 231 -32.40 -5.30 5.99
C VAL A 231 -32.11 -4.13 5.06
N SER A 232 -33.14 -3.30 4.90
CA SER A 232 -33.15 -2.05 4.16
C SER A 232 -32.26 -0.95 4.74
N ASP A 233 -31.46 -1.23 5.77
CA ASP A 233 -30.51 -0.33 6.41
C ASP A 233 -29.27 -1.12 6.87
N SER A 234 -28.06 -0.63 6.60
CA SER A 234 -26.79 -1.24 7.04
C SER A 234 -26.55 -1.14 8.56
N ASP A 235 -27.53 -0.64 9.31
CA ASP A 235 -27.43 -0.47 10.76
C ASP A 235 -27.46 -1.83 11.46
N GLY A 236 -26.37 -2.17 12.15
CA GLY A 236 -26.24 -3.42 12.89
C GLY A 236 -25.71 -4.62 12.10
N MET A 237 -25.20 -4.44 10.89
CA MET A 237 -24.46 -5.49 10.18
C MET A 237 -23.14 -5.81 10.89
N GLU A 238 -22.84 -7.09 11.07
CA GLU A 238 -21.62 -7.62 11.67
C GLU A 238 -20.71 -8.22 10.59
N ILE A 239 -19.53 -7.64 10.43
CA ILE A 239 -18.50 -8.09 9.49
C ILE A 239 -17.27 -8.56 10.29
N ILE A 240 -16.73 -9.72 9.91
CA ILE A 240 -15.48 -10.23 10.46
C ILE A 240 -14.47 -10.35 9.32
N ASP A 241 -13.32 -9.69 9.44
CA ASP A 241 -12.18 -9.82 8.51
C ASP A 241 -11.10 -10.71 9.14
N LEU A 242 -10.97 -11.94 8.64
CA LEU A 242 -10.06 -12.95 9.18
C LEU A 242 -8.71 -12.95 8.46
N GLY A 243 -7.64 -12.81 9.25
CA GLY A 243 -6.28 -12.60 8.75
C GLY A 243 -6.16 -11.22 8.09
N ALA A 244 -6.68 -10.20 8.77
CA ALA A 244 -6.85 -8.85 8.24
C ALA A 244 -5.52 -8.17 7.89
N GLY A 245 -4.39 -8.62 8.44
CA GLY A 245 -3.09 -7.99 8.28
C GLY A 245 -3.13 -6.51 8.70
N THR A 246 -2.80 -5.61 7.78
CA THR A 246 -2.87 -4.16 7.98
C THR A 246 -4.28 -3.58 7.81
N CYS A 247 -5.30 -4.44 7.72
CA CYS A 247 -6.72 -4.09 7.66
C CYS A 247 -7.14 -3.21 6.47
N ASN A 248 -6.45 -3.33 5.33
CA ASN A 248 -6.65 -2.47 4.15
C ASN A 248 -8.05 -2.59 3.52
N MET A 249 -8.84 -3.60 3.94
CA MET A 249 -10.23 -3.76 3.51
C MET A 249 -11.22 -2.89 4.30
N GLY A 250 -10.84 -2.33 5.44
CA GLY A 250 -11.71 -1.48 6.26
C GLY A 250 -12.43 -0.37 5.47
N PRO A 251 -11.71 0.46 4.70
CA PRO A 251 -12.32 1.50 3.89
C PRO A 251 -13.31 0.97 2.83
N ALA A 252 -13.13 -0.25 2.33
CA ALA A 252 -14.03 -0.85 1.36
C ALA A 252 -15.33 -1.39 2.00
N PHE A 253 -15.31 -1.70 3.29
CA PHE A 253 -16.49 -2.08 4.06
C PHE A 253 -17.29 -0.87 4.55
N LEU A 254 -16.60 0.13 5.12
CA LEU A 254 -17.16 1.14 6.02
C LEU A 254 -17.17 2.57 5.48
N TYR A 255 -16.99 2.81 4.18
CA TYR A 255 -16.92 4.18 3.68
C TYR A 255 -18.18 5.00 4.01
N VAL A 256 -18.03 6.04 4.86
CA VAL A 256 -19.11 6.89 5.36
C VAL A 256 -19.36 8.06 4.39
N LYS A 257 -20.59 8.18 3.88
CA LYS A 257 -21.07 9.39 3.22
C LYS A 257 -21.22 10.50 4.25
N HIS A 258 -20.22 11.37 4.43
CA HIS A 258 -20.43 12.58 5.23
C HIS A 258 -21.48 13.47 4.56
N GLY A 259 -22.52 13.81 5.33
CA GLY A 259 -23.83 14.27 4.88
C GLY A 259 -23.84 15.46 3.92
N SER A 260 -24.86 15.47 3.05
CA SER A 260 -25.51 16.62 2.41
C SER A 260 -24.66 17.85 2.03
N SER A 261 -23.42 17.65 1.61
CA SER A 261 -22.69 18.65 0.84
C SER A 261 -22.96 18.34 -0.63
N LEU A 262 -23.46 19.33 -1.37
CA LEU A 262 -23.66 19.27 -2.82
C LEU A 262 -22.29 19.27 -3.57
N VAL A 263 -21.30 18.61 -3.00
CA VAL A 263 -19.90 18.63 -3.39
C VAL A 263 -19.52 17.17 -3.57
N MET A 264 -19.75 16.68 -4.78
CA MET A 264 -19.22 15.41 -5.28
C MET A 264 -17.72 15.39 -5.02
N ASP A 265 -17.24 14.41 -4.25
CA ASP A 265 -15.81 14.14 -4.15
C ASP A 265 -15.37 13.64 -5.54
N ILE A 266 -14.25 14.14 -6.05
CA ILE A 266 -13.73 13.74 -7.38
C ILE A 266 -13.50 12.22 -7.46
N ALA A 267 -13.24 11.57 -6.32
CA ALA A 267 -13.17 10.13 -6.20
C ALA A 267 -14.49 9.41 -6.57
N ASP A 268 -15.65 10.07 -6.36
CA ASP A 268 -17.00 9.55 -6.60
C ASP A 268 -17.36 9.53 -8.09
N THR A 269 -16.89 10.50 -8.89
CA THR A 269 -17.19 10.57 -10.34
C THR A 269 -16.32 9.62 -11.18
N LEU A 270 -15.15 9.24 -10.67
CA LEU A 270 -14.10 8.55 -11.43
C LEU A 270 -14.06 7.04 -11.25
N CYS A 271 -14.74 6.52 -10.23
CA CYS A 271 -14.83 5.10 -9.97
C CYS A 271 -16.18 4.60 -10.49
N VAL A 272 -16.27 4.34 -11.80
CA VAL A 272 -17.38 3.55 -12.36
C VAL A 272 -17.18 2.09 -11.95
N ASN A 273 -17.35 1.82 -10.66
CA ASN A 273 -17.67 0.50 -10.14
C ASN A 273 -18.83 0.70 -9.16
N PRO A 274 -20.06 0.28 -9.50
CA PRO A 274 -21.26 0.57 -8.72
C PRO A 274 -21.28 -0.05 -7.30
N ASN A 275 -20.22 -0.74 -6.86
CA ASN A 275 -20.16 -1.54 -5.64
C ASN A 275 -19.15 -1.04 -4.57
N ARG A 276 -18.68 0.21 -4.61
CA ARG A 276 -17.75 0.74 -3.58
C ARG A 276 -18.40 1.14 -2.25
N ASN A 277 -19.73 1.14 -2.16
CA ASN A 277 -20.47 1.60 -0.97
C ASN A 277 -21.44 0.52 -0.53
N ARG A 278 -21.02 -0.37 0.37
CA ARG A 278 -21.88 -1.47 0.79
C ARG A 278 -22.53 -1.25 2.16
N TRP A 279 -21.73 -1.01 3.21
CA TRP A 279 -22.27 -0.99 4.58
C TRP A 279 -21.61 0.06 5.48
N PRO A 280 -21.91 1.36 5.30
CA PRO A 280 -21.30 2.46 6.08
C PRO A 280 -21.52 2.35 7.60
N GLU A 281 -22.65 1.76 8.02
CA GLU A 281 -23.02 1.62 9.44
C GLU A 281 -22.67 0.24 10.03
N ALA A 282 -21.98 -0.63 9.27
CA ALA A 282 -21.58 -1.94 9.78
C ALA A 282 -20.60 -1.83 10.96
N ARG A 283 -20.53 -2.88 11.77
CA ARG A 283 -19.44 -3.11 12.71
C ARG A 283 -18.45 -4.08 12.06
N VAL A 284 -17.17 -3.75 12.09
CA VAL A 284 -16.10 -4.59 11.52
C VAL A 284 -15.18 -5.06 12.62
N THR A 285 -15.02 -6.37 12.74
CA THR A 285 -14.02 -7.01 13.60
C THR A 285 -12.86 -7.52 12.76
N PHE A 286 -11.72 -6.85 12.85
CA PHE A 286 -10.45 -7.30 12.25
C PHE A 286 -9.75 -8.28 13.18
N VAL A 287 -9.49 -9.48 12.69
CA VAL A 287 -8.82 -10.55 13.43
C VAL A 287 -7.51 -10.90 12.76
N ASP A 288 -6.40 -10.81 13.48
CA ASP A 288 -5.09 -11.24 12.99
C ASP A 288 -4.23 -11.81 14.12
N SER A 289 -3.32 -12.73 13.79
CA SER A 289 -2.38 -13.29 14.75
C SER A 289 -1.21 -12.35 15.09
N SER A 290 -1.03 -11.26 14.34
CA SER A 290 0.07 -10.31 14.50
C SER A 290 -0.38 -8.98 15.11
N ALA A 291 -0.05 -8.77 16.38
CA ALA A 291 -0.23 -7.47 17.05
C ALA A 291 0.36 -6.30 16.23
N ALA A 292 1.57 -6.48 15.68
CA ALA A 292 2.26 -5.43 14.91
C ALA A 292 1.50 -5.00 13.65
N MET A 293 0.80 -5.93 12.99
CA MET A 293 -0.02 -5.61 11.81
C MET A 293 -1.28 -4.84 12.21
N LEU A 294 -1.95 -5.27 13.29
CA LEU A 294 -3.15 -4.61 13.83
C LEU A 294 -2.87 -3.22 14.40
N GLU A 295 -1.75 -3.05 15.12
CA GLU A 295 -1.33 -1.76 15.66
C GLU A 295 -1.07 -0.74 14.55
N ARG A 296 -0.40 -1.17 13.47
CA ARG A 296 -0.17 -0.34 12.29
C ARG A 296 -1.49 0.09 11.66
N ALA A 297 -2.42 -0.85 11.46
CA ALA A 297 -3.74 -0.58 10.92
C ALA A 297 -4.52 0.43 11.76
N LYS A 298 -4.54 0.23 13.08
CA LYS A 298 -5.23 1.10 14.04
C LYS A 298 -4.68 2.53 14.00
N GLN A 299 -3.37 2.69 13.86
CA GLN A 299 -2.73 4.01 13.71
C GLN A 299 -3.16 4.69 12.40
N GLU A 300 -3.14 3.97 11.28
CA GLU A 300 -3.53 4.52 9.97
C GLU A 300 -5.01 4.90 9.91
N HIS A 301 -5.89 4.03 10.40
CA HIS A 301 -7.33 4.30 10.46
C HIS A 301 -7.65 5.48 11.38
N GLY A 302 -6.94 5.64 12.49
CA GLY A 302 -7.10 6.77 13.41
C GLY A 302 -6.56 8.10 12.87
N ALA A 303 -5.53 8.08 12.02
CA ALA A 303 -4.90 9.28 11.49
C ALA A 303 -5.64 9.89 10.29
N ASN A 304 -6.29 9.06 9.47
CA ASN A 304 -6.80 9.48 8.16
C ASN A 304 -8.29 9.86 8.16
N GLY A 305 -9.02 9.65 9.26
CA GLY A 305 -10.45 9.97 9.37
C GLY A 305 -11.34 9.26 8.34
N SER A 306 -10.81 8.26 7.64
CA SER A 306 -11.46 7.62 6.49
C SER A 306 -12.49 6.57 6.88
N MET A 307 -12.67 6.31 8.18
CA MET A 307 -13.52 5.26 8.70
C MET A 307 -13.93 5.58 10.14
N ASP A 308 -15.17 5.23 10.51
CA ASP A 308 -15.61 5.32 11.91
C ASP A 308 -14.93 4.22 12.73
N VAL A 309 -13.82 4.57 13.38
CA VAL A 309 -13.05 3.65 14.22
C VAL A 309 -13.83 3.17 15.44
N GLN A 310 -14.92 3.83 15.85
CA GLN A 310 -15.77 3.34 16.95
C GLN A 310 -16.54 2.07 16.56
N ARG A 311 -16.76 1.87 15.26
CA ARG A 311 -17.39 0.66 14.70
C ARG A 311 -16.38 -0.45 14.39
N CYS A 312 -15.10 -0.24 14.70
CA CYS A 312 -14.03 -1.19 14.42
C CYS A 312 -13.51 -1.85 15.70
N ALA A 313 -13.42 -3.17 15.70
CA ALA A 313 -12.68 -3.95 16.70
C ALA A 313 -11.42 -4.56 16.07
N TYR A 314 -10.30 -4.52 16.81
CA TYR A 314 -9.03 -5.14 16.39
C TYR A 314 -8.69 -6.21 17.43
N ILE A 315 -8.66 -7.47 17.01
CA ILE A 315 -8.49 -8.62 17.90
C ILE A 315 -7.25 -9.39 17.48
N GLU A 316 -6.25 -9.42 18.36
CA GLU A 316 -5.12 -10.33 18.21
C GLU A 316 -5.58 -11.75 18.56
N ALA A 317 -5.72 -12.61 17.55
CA ALA A 317 -6.09 -14.00 17.74
C ALA A 317 -5.66 -14.88 16.57
N ASP A 318 -5.41 -16.15 16.87
CA ASP A 318 -5.35 -17.21 15.87
C ASP A 318 -6.77 -17.45 15.33
N PHE A 319 -6.99 -17.18 14.05
CA PHE A 319 -8.29 -17.37 13.42
C PHE A 319 -8.74 -18.84 13.39
N GLU A 320 -7.81 -19.81 13.53
CA GLU A 320 -8.17 -21.22 13.72
C GLU A 320 -8.91 -21.45 15.03
N ARG A 321 -8.76 -20.58 16.03
CA ARG A 321 -9.38 -20.71 17.37
C ARG A 321 -10.35 -19.58 17.70
N PHE A 322 -10.30 -18.51 16.93
CA PHE A 322 -11.18 -17.36 17.10
C PHE A 322 -12.66 -17.79 17.08
N GLN A 323 -13.42 -17.20 18.00
CA GLN A 323 -14.86 -17.36 18.12
C GLN A 323 -15.48 -15.96 18.27
N PRO A 324 -16.39 -15.56 17.36
CA PRO A 324 -17.06 -14.29 17.49
C PRO A 324 -18.06 -14.33 18.64
N LYS A 325 -18.31 -13.17 19.25
CA LYS A 325 -19.29 -13.02 20.34
C LYS A 325 -20.72 -13.13 19.83
N GLU A 326 -20.96 -12.61 18.64
CA GLU A 326 -22.26 -12.59 17.97
C GLU A 326 -22.13 -13.22 16.57
N PRO A 327 -23.20 -13.82 16.03
CA PRO A 327 -23.20 -14.29 14.65
C PRO A 327 -22.97 -13.15 13.65
N ALA A 328 -22.17 -13.40 12.63
CA ALA A 328 -21.84 -12.41 11.59
C ALA A 328 -22.79 -12.48 10.39
N ASP A 329 -22.93 -11.35 9.71
CA ASP A 329 -23.55 -11.28 8.38
C ASP A 329 -22.52 -11.64 7.31
N LEU A 330 -21.28 -11.16 7.45
CA LEU A 330 -20.18 -11.45 6.55
C LEU A 330 -18.94 -11.90 7.32
N ILE A 331 -18.39 -13.06 6.95
CA ILE A 331 -17.02 -13.43 7.28
C ILE A 331 -16.22 -13.31 5.99
N PHE A 332 -15.27 -12.39 5.97
CA PHE A 332 -14.38 -12.10 4.85
C PHE A 332 -12.96 -12.58 5.18
N SER A 333 -12.27 -13.18 4.24
CA SER A 333 -10.85 -13.55 4.41
C SER A 333 -10.08 -13.51 3.09
N ASN A 334 -9.28 -12.46 2.91
CA ASN A 334 -8.44 -12.33 1.73
C ASN A 334 -7.00 -12.79 2.02
N ALA A 335 -6.55 -13.82 1.31
CA ALA A 335 -5.19 -14.34 1.36
C ALA A 335 -4.70 -14.71 2.77
N ALA A 336 -5.57 -15.30 3.60
CA ALA A 336 -5.20 -15.79 4.93
C ALA A 336 -5.40 -17.31 5.10
N LEU A 337 -6.54 -17.87 4.66
CA LEU A 337 -6.87 -19.27 4.95
C LEU A 337 -5.88 -20.31 4.39
N HIS A 338 -5.07 -19.97 3.37
CA HIS A 338 -3.98 -20.82 2.87
C HIS A 338 -2.84 -21.05 3.87
N TRP A 339 -2.78 -20.30 4.98
CA TRP A 339 -1.88 -20.56 6.09
C TRP A 339 -2.27 -21.80 6.90
N VAL A 340 -3.51 -22.28 6.73
CA VAL A 340 -4.07 -23.49 7.33
C VAL A 340 -4.15 -24.58 6.26
N SER A 341 -3.83 -25.82 6.63
CA SER A 341 -3.88 -26.95 5.68
C SER A 341 -5.31 -27.30 5.27
N ALA A 342 -5.46 -27.92 4.10
CA ALA A 342 -6.78 -28.35 3.63
C ALA A 342 -7.42 -29.40 4.54
N GLU A 343 -6.62 -30.24 5.22
CA GLU A 343 -7.15 -31.17 6.22
C GLU A 343 -7.79 -30.43 7.41
N ARG A 344 -7.21 -29.29 7.83
CA ARG A 344 -7.82 -28.44 8.85
C ARG A 344 -8.99 -27.61 8.31
N HIS A 345 -9.03 -27.29 7.02
CA HIS A 345 -10.20 -26.65 6.39
C HIS A 345 -11.47 -27.49 6.56
N LYS A 346 -11.36 -28.83 6.59
CA LYS A 346 -12.50 -29.74 6.82
C LYS A 346 -13.23 -29.48 8.14
N THR A 347 -12.54 -28.94 9.14
CA THR A 347 -13.14 -28.55 10.43
C THR A 347 -13.32 -27.04 10.56
N LEU A 348 -12.41 -26.25 9.98
CA LEU A 348 -12.43 -24.80 10.11
C LEU A 348 -13.55 -24.16 9.29
N LEU A 349 -13.68 -24.49 8.00
CA LEU A 349 -14.68 -23.84 7.13
C LEU A 349 -16.12 -24.13 7.57
N PRO A 350 -16.50 -25.36 7.96
CA PRO A 350 -17.81 -25.61 8.55
C PRO A 350 -18.05 -24.82 9.83
N ARG A 351 -17.01 -24.67 10.68
CA ARG A 351 -17.11 -23.85 11.89
C ARG A 351 -17.33 -22.38 11.54
N LEU A 352 -16.60 -21.83 10.58
CA LEU A 352 -16.79 -20.45 10.14
C LEU A 352 -18.20 -20.24 9.56
N LEU A 353 -18.70 -21.18 8.75
CA LEU A 353 -20.08 -21.16 8.23
C LEU A 353 -21.11 -21.17 9.38
N SER A 354 -20.85 -21.92 10.46
CA SER A 354 -21.74 -21.95 11.63
C SER A 354 -21.85 -20.62 12.38
N PHE A 355 -20.86 -19.73 12.23
CA PHE A 355 -20.86 -18.40 12.84
C PHE A 355 -21.68 -17.37 12.05
N LEU A 356 -22.21 -17.72 10.88
CA LEU A 356 -23.02 -16.83 10.07
C LEU A 356 -24.51 -16.94 10.42
N LYS A 357 -25.20 -15.80 10.38
CA LYS A 357 -26.67 -15.74 10.38
C LYS A 357 -27.25 -16.45 9.14
N PRO A 358 -28.54 -16.84 9.13
CA PRO A 358 -29.24 -17.19 7.89
C PRO A 358 -29.10 -16.08 6.86
N GLY A 359 -28.84 -16.43 5.59
CA GLY A 359 -28.50 -15.48 4.52
C GLY A 359 -27.09 -14.87 4.61
N GLY A 360 -26.34 -15.14 5.69
CA GLY A 360 -24.97 -14.67 5.87
C GLY A 360 -23.99 -15.35 4.91
N THR A 361 -22.85 -14.69 4.66
CA THR A 361 -21.86 -15.13 3.66
C THR A 361 -20.46 -15.32 4.23
N LEU A 362 -19.82 -16.43 3.87
CA LEU A 362 -18.39 -16.66 4.00
C LEU A 362 -17.73 -16.40 2.65
N ALA A 363 -16.89 -15.37 2.56
CA ALA A 363 -16.18 -15.01 1.34
C ALA A 363 -14.68 -15.09 1.59
N PHE A 364 -13.97 -15.93 0.83
CA PHE A 364 -12.53 -16.04 0.97
C PHE A 364 -11.80 -16.23 -0.36
N GLN A 365 -10.54 -15.82 -0.34
CA GLN A 365 -9.62 -15.91 -1.47
C GLN A 365 -8.30 -16.50 -0.98
N ILE A 366 -7.79 -17.52 -1.67
CA ILE A 366 -6.47 -18.11 -1.39
C ILE A 366 -5.58 -18.21 -2.65
N PRO A 367 -4.27 -17.88 -2.57
CA PRO A 367 -3.37 -18.01 -3.70
C PRO A 367 -3.19 -19.49 -4.08
N ASP A 368 -3.30 -19.80 -5.37
CA ASP A 368 -3.06 -21.14 -5.92
C ASP A 368 -1.75 -21.13 -6.71
N SER A 369 -0.66 -21.42 -6.00
CA SER A 369 0.71 -21.37 -6.47
C SER A 369 1.33 -22.77 -6.63
N ARG A 370 0.55 -23.85 -6.46
CA ARG A 370 1.02 -25.24 -6.54
C ARG A 370 1.81 -25.53 -7.81
N LEU A 371 1.34 -24.99 -8.93
CA LEU A 371 1.94 -25.16 -10.26
C LEU A 371 2.81 -23.98 -10.69
N GLN A 372 3.01 -22.98 -9.83
CA GLN A 372 3.80 -21.80 -10.19
C GLN A 372 5.29 -22.04 -9.91
N PRO A 373 6.18 -21.65 -10.84
CA PRO A 373 7.62 -21.72 -10.62
C PRO A 373 8.06 -21.03 -9.32
N SER A 374 7.43 -19.93 -8.92
CA SER A 374 7.70 -19.23 -7.66
C SER A 374 7.68 -20.13 -6.42
N HIS A 375 6.87 -21.19 -6.40
CA HIS A 375 6.80 -22.12 -5.26
C HIS A 375 7.50 -23.45 -5.55
N GLN A 376 7.40 -23.97 -6.79
CA GLN A 376 8.10 -25.20 -7.18
C GLN A 376 9.62 -25.08 -7.04
N LEU A 377 10.17 -23.89 -7.29
CA LEU A 377 11.60 -23.66 -7.19
C LEU A 377 12.12 -23.58 -5.75
N MET A 378 11.26 -23.46 -4.73
CA MET A 378 11.69 -23.58 -3.33
C MET A 378 12.19 -25.00 -3.04
N VAL A 379 11.42 -26.01 -3.46
CA VAL A 379 11.80 -27.42 -3.29
C VAL A 379 12.98 -27.78 -4.18
N GLU A 380 13.04 -27.24 -5.40
CA GLU A 380 14.19 -27.46 -6.27
C GLU A 380 15.48 -26.82 -5.73
N ALA A 381 15.41 -25.60 -5.18
CA ALA A 381 16.56 -24.98 -4.50
C ALA A 381 17.04 -25.83 -3.32
N ALA A 382 16.11 -26.30 -2.49
CA ALA A 382 16.42 -27.19 -1.36
C ALA A 382 17.12 -28.48 -1.81
N LYS A 383 16.64 -29.06 -2.91
CA LYS A 383 17.20 -30.28 -3.50
C LYS A 383 18.61 -30.05 -4.05
N GLN A 384 18.84 -28.95 -4.79
CA GLN A 384 20.16 -28.64 -5.37
C GLN A 384 21.23 -28.38 -4.30
N LEU A 385 20.84 -27.92 -3.11
CA LEU A 385 21.74 -27.70 -1.98
C LEU A 385 21.85 -28.91 -1.04
N GLY A 386 21.19 -30.04 -1.34
CA GLY A 386 21.18 -31.20 -0.45
C GLY A 386 20.42 -30.98 0.86
N LEU A 387 19.58 -29.95 0.96
CA LEU A 387 18.81 -29.56 2.15
C LEU A 387 17.45 -30.27 2.25
N ARG A 388 17.15 -31.20 1.35
CA ARG A 388 15.83 -31.85 1.24
C ARG A 388 15.37 -32.52 2.53
N GLU A 389 16.26 -33.18 3.27
CA GLU A 389 15.90 -33.83 4.53
C GLU A 389 15.59 -32.82 5.63
N ARG A 390 16.36 -31.72 5.71
CA ARG A 390 16.13 -30.61 6.65
C ARG A 390 14.82 -29.86 6.38
N MET A 391 14.35 -29.89 5.14
CA MET A 391 13.15 -29.17 4.68
C MET A 391 11.95 -30.06 4.39
N GLY A 392 12.07 -31.38 4.56
CA GLY A 392 11.04 -32.34 4.14
C GLY A 392 9.67 -32.15 4.81
N GLY A 393 9.65 -31.50 5.98
CA GLY A 393 8.42 -31.19 6.73
C GLY A 393 7.85 -29.78 6.50
N VAL A 394 8.49 -28.94 5.67
CA VAL A 394 8.01 -27.56 5.45
C VAL A 394 6.77 -27.59 4.57
N ARG A 395 5.62 -27.18 5.13
CA ARG A 395 4.37 -27.08 4.38
C ARG A 395 4.42 -25.91 3.40
N TRP A 396 3.87 -26.12 2.22
CA TRP A 396 3.66 -25.05 1.26
C TRP A 396 2.51 -24.16 1.70
N VAL A 397 2.73 -22.85 1.67
CA VAL A 397 1.70 -21.88 2.03
C VAL A 397 0.94 -21.48 0.77
N THR A 398 -0.02 -22.32 0.36
CA THR A 398 -0.85 -22.11 -0.84
C THR A 398 -2.13 -22.94 -0.77
N CYS A 399 -3.05 -22.78 -1.72
CA CYS A 399 -4.17 -23.69 -1.91
C CYS A 399 -3.66 -25.13 -2.09
N GLU A 400 -4.18 -26.10 -1.33
CA GLU A 400 -3.71 -27.49 -1.38
C GLU A 400 -4.65 -28.41 -2.17
N ARG A 401 -5.88 -27.95 -2.47
CA ARG A 401 -6.95 -28.76 -3.09
C ARG A 401 -7.60 -28.03 -4.25
N ASP A 402 -8.27 -28.79 -5.11
CA ASP A 402 -9.04 -28.26 -6.23
C ASP A 402 -10.47 -27.86 -5.82
N PRO A 403 -11.21 -27.12 -6.66
CA PRO A 403 -12.53 -26.59 -6.29
C PRO A 403 -13.56 -27.66 -5.89
N ASP A 404 -13.46 -28.88 -6.41
CA ASP A 404 -14.31 -30.02 -6.06
C ASP A 404 -14.26 -30.36 -4.57
N PHE A 405 -13.08 -30.28 -3.95
CA PHE A 405 -12.92 -30.46 -2.51
C PHE A 405 -13.76 -29.45 -1.72
N TYR A 406 -13.72 -28.18 -2.12
CA TYR A 406 -14.46 -27.12 -1.43
C TYR A 406 -15.96 -27.22 -1.69
N TYR A 407 -16.36 -27.59 -2.92
CA TYR A 407 -17.75 -27.87 -3.27
C TYR A 407 -18.35 -28.93 -2.34
N GLU A 408 -17.71 -30.11 -2.28
CA GLU A 408 -18.15 -31.23 -1.46
C GLU A 408 -18.12 -30.87 0.03
N LEU A 409 -17.09 -30.17 0.50
CA LEU A 409 -17.00 -29.76 1.89
C LEU A 409 -18.18 -28.87 2.30
N PHE A 410 -18.51 -27.85 1.50
CA PHE A 410 -19.62 -26.96 1.80
C PHE A 410 -20.97 -27.67 1.64
N LYS A 411 -21.18 -28.44 0.58
CA LYS A 411 -22.44 -29.17 0.36
C LYS A 411 -22.73 -30.25 1.40
N ASN A 412 -21.69 -30.92 1.92
CA ASN A 412 -21.85 -31.86 3.03
C ASN A 412 -22.10 -31.16 4.38
N THR A 413 -21.71 -29.89 4.51
CA THR A 413 -21.95 -29.09 5.72
C THR A 413 -23.35 -28.50 5.73
N ASP A 414 -23.78 -27.94 4.60
CA ASP A 414 -25.07 -27.31 4.38
C ASP A 414 -25.49 -27.61 2.92
N PRO A 415 -26.43 -28.54 2.68
CA PRO A 415 -26.87 -28.90 1.33
C PRO A 415 -27.42 -27.71 0.53
N ASP A 416 -28.03 -26.75 1.22
CA ASP A 416 -28.72 -25.60 0.64
C ASP A 416 -27.81 -24.38 0.48
N VAL A 417 -26.53 -24.47 0.88
CA VAL A 417 -25.55 -23.39 0.69
C VAL A 417 -25.40 -23.03 -0.79
N GLU A 418 -25.51 -21.75 -1.10
CA GLU A 418 -25.21 -21.23 -2.43
C GLU A 418 -23.70 -21.00 -2.56
N LEU A 419 -23.10 -21.45 -3.67
CA LEU A 419 -21.67 -21.37 -3.91
C LEU A 419 -21.39 -20.66 -5.23
N ASP A 420 -20.62 -19.57 -5.18
CA ASP A 420 -19.89 -19.03 -6.33
C ASP A 420 -18.38 -19.28 -6.09
N MET A 421 -17.76 -20.03 -7.00
CA MET A 421 -16.36 -20.39 -6.91
C MET A 421 -15.69 -20.17 -8.26
N TRP A 422 -14.55 -19.48 -8.26
CA TRP A 422 -13.81 -19.21 -9.49
C TRP A 422 -12.31 -19.13 -9.24
N ALA A 423 -11.54 -19.14 -10.32
CA ALA A 423 -10.12 -18.87 -10.29
C ALA A 423 -9.78 -17.76 -11.28
N THR A 424 -8.92 -16.83 -10.85
CA THR A 424 -8.41 -15.74 -11.67
C THR A 424 -6.89 -15.80 -11.70
N VAL A 425 -6.29 -15.66 -12.88
CA VAL A 425 -4.84 -15.50 -13.04
C VAL A 425 -4.55 -14.01 -13.22
N TYR A 426 -3.86 -13.41 -12.25
CA TYR A 426 -3.44 -12.02 -12.34
C TYR A 426 -2.04 -11.94 -12.92
N ALA A 427 -1.91 -11.37 -14.12
CA ALA A 427 -0.62 -10.98 -14.66
C ALA A 427 -0.15 -9.69 -13.97
N GLN A 428 0.76 -9.84 -13.01
CA GLN A 428 1.34 -8.69 -12.31
C GLN A 428 2.60 -8.24 -13.05
N VAL A 429 2.64 -6.96 -13.40
CA VAL A 429 3.86 -6.33 -13.91
C VAL A 429 4.65 -5.84 -12.71
N LEU A 430 5.82 -6.43 -12.48
CA LEU A 430 6.66 -6.12 -11.34
C LEU A 430 7.98 -5.49 -11.77
N GLU A 431 8.50 -4.60 -10.93
CA GLU A 431 9.74 -3.86 -11.15
C GLU A 431 10.80 -4.20 -10.10
N GLY A 432 12.07 -4.10 -10.49
CA GLY A 432 13.22 -4.37 -9.62
C GLY A 432 14.19 -5.42 -10.18
N GLY A 433 15.15 -5.84 -9.36
CA GLY A 433 16.17 -6.81 -9.73
C GLY A 433 15.62 -8.24 -9.81
N ASN A 434 14.93 -8.69 -8.77
CA ASN A 434 14.30 -10.01 -8.69
C ASN A 434 12.93 -9.91 -7.96
N PRO A 435 11.95 -9.25 -8.61
CA PRO A 435 10.73 -8.86 -7.92
C PRO A 435 9.82 -10.02 -7.53
N VAL A 436 9.87 -11.15 -8.24
CA VAL A 436 9.09 -12.35 -7.90
C VAL A 436 9.64 -13.01 -6.63
N ALA A 437 10.96 -13.08 -6.48
CA ALA A 437 11.56 -13.56 -5.24
C ALA A 437 11.30 -12.60 -4.08
N ASP A 438 11.31 -11.29 -4.31
CA ASP A 438 10.94 -10.30 -3.30
C ASP A 438 9.47 -10.45 -2.86
N PHE A 439 8.55 -10.63 -3.81
CA PHE A 439 7.14 -10.86 -3.54
C PHE A 439 6.96 -12.10 -2.67
N THR A 440 7.50 -13.23 -3.13
CA THR A 440 7.37 -14.52 -2.46
C THR A 440 8.13 -14.54 -1.13
N GLY A 441 9.23 -13.81 -1.03
CA GLY A 441 10.01 -13.61 0.20
C GLY A 441 9.22 -12.93 1.32
N SER A 442 8.17 -12.19 0.99
CA SER A 442 7.28 -11.52 1.95
C SER A 442 6.05 -12.33 2.36
N THR A 443 5.75 -13.45 1.68
CA THR A 443 4.46 -14.17 1.84
C THR A 443 4.53 -15.70 1.80
N GLY A 444 5.66 -16.31 1.44
CA GLY A 444 5.74 -17.77 1.31
C GLY A 444 7.11 -18.38 1.61
N LEU A 445 8.20 -17.61 1.52
CA LEU A 445 9.56 -18.13 1.77
C LEU A 445 9.90 -18.27 3.26
N GLY A 446 9.19 -17.58 4.15
CA GLY A 446 9.46 -17.54 5.59
C GLY A 446 9.66 -18.92 6.24
N PRO A 447 8.71 -19.87 6.09
CA PRO A 447 8.83 -21.21 6.68
C PRO A 447 10.07 -22.00 6.23
N TYR A 448 10.53 -21.80 4.99
CA TYR A 448 11.74 -22.44 4.48
C TYR A 448 13.00 -21.85 5.13
N LEU A 449 13.05 -20.52 5.28
CA LEU A 449 14.17 -19.85 5.94
C LEU A 449 14.22 -20.22 7.43
N GLU A 450 13.07 -20.29 8.10
CA GLU A 450 12.97 -20.68 9.50
C GLU A 450 13.43 -22.12 9.74
N ALA A 451 13.09 -23.06 8.85
CA ALA A 451 13.58 -24.44 8.91
C ALA A 451 15.12 -24.55 8.80
N LEU A 452 15.78 -23.50 8.30
CA LEU A 452 17.23 -23.43 8.18
C LEU A 452 17.91 -22.60 9.26
N GLY A 453 17.19 -22.10 10.26
CA GLY A 453 17.75 -21.25 11.33
C GLY A 453 17.36 -19.77 11.22
N GLY A 454 16.59 -19.39 10.21
CA GLY A 454 16.11 -18.02 10.00
C GLY A 454 17.08 -17.16 9.19
N ARG A 455 16.67 -15.93 8.87
CA ARG A 455 17.48 -14.99 8.06
C ARG A 455 18.77 -14.62 8.78
N GLY A 456 19.89 -14.67 8.06
CA GLY A 456 21.23 -14.46 8.61
C GLY A 456 21.91 -15.75 9.09
N ASP A 457 21.22 -16.90 9.07
CA ASP A 457 21.90 -18.20 9.12
C ASP A 457 22.55 -18.48 7.75
N PRO A 458 23.82 -18.92 7.70
CA PRO A 458 24.51 -19.20 6.43
C PRO A 458 23.76 -20.17 5.51
N ALA A 459 23.09 -21.20 6.05
CA ALA A 459 22.33 -22.15 5.25
C ALA A 459 21.04 -21.52 4.70
N ALA A 460 20.38 -20.66 5.49
CA ALA A 460 19.19 -19.94 5.04
C ALA A 460 19.53 -18.91 3.95
N ASP A 461 20.66 -18.21 4.10
CA ASP A 461 21.13 -17.22 3.13
C ASP A 461 21.57 -17.88 1.82
N GLU A 462 22.30 -19.00 1.88
CA GLU A 462 22.66 -19.81 0.71
C GLU A 462 21.42 -20.35 -0.02
N PHE A 463 20.43 -20.83 0.74
CA PHE A 463 19.15 -21.25 0.19
C PHE A 463 18.39 -20.10 -0.47
N GLU A 464 18.27 -18.94 0.17
CA GLU A 464 17.59 -17.78 -0.40
C GLU A 464 18.28 -17.30 -1.69
N GLN A 465 19.62 -17.30 -1.71
CA GLN A 465 20.39 -16.98 -2.91
C GLN A 465 20.10 -17.96 -4.03
N LYS A 466 20.17 -19.27 -3.76
CA LYS A 466 19.91 -20.29 -4.77
C LYS A 466 18.48 -20.22 -5.31
N TYR A 467 17.51 -20.03 -4.43
CA TYR A 467 16.12 -19.81 -4.80
C TYR A 467 15.97 -18.56 -5.69
N ARG A 468 16.61 -17.44 -5.34
CA ARG A 468 16.59 -16.21 -6.13
C ARG A 468 17.17 -16.42 -7.54
N GLU A 469 18.29 -17.13 -7.66
CA GLU A 469 18.88 -17.47 -8.96
C GLU A 469 17.89 -18.25 -9.85
N LEU A 470 17.27 -19.30 -9.31
CA LEU A 470 16.29 -20.10 -10.04
C LEU A 470 15.06 -19.28 -10.44
N VAL A 471 14.55 -18.42 -9.54
CA VAL A 471 13.41 -17.54 -9.83
C VAL A 471 13.73 -16.53 -10.92
N ALA A 472 14.93 -15.93 -10.91
CA ALA A 472 15.34 -14.99 -11.95
C ALA A 472 15.39 -15.65 -13.35
N ALA A 473 15.80 -16.92 -13.42
CA ALA A 473 15.79 -17.70 -14.65
C ALA A 473 14.36 -18.05 -15.12
N ALA A 474 13.45 -18.38 -14.20
CA ALA A 474 12.07 -18.75 -14.52
C ALA A 474 11.16 -17.56 -14.85
N TYR A 475 11.52 -16.35 -14.40
CA TYR A 475 10.78 -15.13 -14.63
C TYR A 475 11.68 -14.08 -15.30
N PRO A 476 12.00 -14.25 -16.60
CA PRO A 476 12.89 -13.35 -17.31
C PRO A 476 12.29 -11.95 -17.46
N LYS A 477 13.18 -10.96 -17.47
CA LYS A 477 12.81 -9.57 -17.77
C LYS A 477 12.30 -9.45 -19.20
N GLN A 478 11.24 -8.67 -19.37
CA GLN A 478 10.71 -8.26 -20.66
C GLN A 478 11.61 -7.18 -21.28
N SER A 479 11.31 -6.77 -22.52
CA SER A 479 12.10 -5.78 -23.26
C SER A 479 12.21 -4.42 -22.58
N ASP A 480 11.25 -4.08 -21.71
CA ASP A 480 11.22 -2.84 -20.91
C ASP A 480 11.88 -3.01 -19.53
N GLY A 481 12.49 -4.16 -19.25
CA GLY A 481 13.15 -4.48 -17.98
C GLY A 481 12.21 -4.93 -16.86
N LYS A 482 10.89 -4.99 -17.09
CA LYS A 482 9.88 -5.44 -16.12
C LYS A 482 9.75 -6.96 -16.10
N THR A 483 9.21 -7.52 -15.02
CA THR A 483 9.00 -8.96 -14.86
C THR A 483 7.52 -9.27 -14.76
N LEU A 484 7.02 -10.20 -15.58
CA LEU A 484 5.63 -10.65 -15.49
C LEU A 484 5.51 -11.79 -14.47
N PHE A 485 4.63 -11.60 -13.50
CA PHE A 485 4.30 -12.59 -12.48
C PHE A 485 2.83 -12.98 -12.54
N ASN A 486 2.55 -14.13 -13.15
CA ASN A 486 1.21 -14.69 -13.22
C ASN A 486 0.88 -15.41 -11.91
N LEU A 487 0.03 -14.79 -11.09
CA LEU A 487 -0.41 -15.34 -9.82
C LEU A 487 -1.87 -15.79 -9.93
N LYS A 488 -2.08 -17.11 -9.98
CA LYS A 488 -3.41 -17.71 -9.88
C LYS A 488 -3.93 -17.60 -8.45
N ARG A 489 -5.21 -17.27 -8.33
CA ARG A 489 -5.95 -17.13 -7.08
C ARG A 489 -7.27 -17.88 -7.20
N PHE A 490 -7.62 -18.63 -6.17
CA PHE A 490 -8.90 -19.30 -6.03
C PHE A 490 -9.78 -18.49 -5.08
N PHE A 491 -11.06 -18.42 -5.41
CA PHE A 491 -12.07 -17.60 -4.74
C PHE A 491 -13.29 -18.44 -4.44
N VAL A 492 -13.90 -18.19 -3.29
CA VAL A 492 -15.14 -18.82 -2.86
C VAL A 492 -16.02 -17.77 -2.18
N VAL A 493 -17.28 -17.73 -2.57
CA VAL A 493 -18.37 -17.06 -1.88
C VAL A 493 -19.40 -18.15 -1.55
N ALA A 494 -19.58 -18.41 -0.26
CA ALA A 494 -20.52 -19.40 0.25
C ALA A 494 -21.59 -18.69 1.09
N THR A 495 -22.83 -18.71 0.64
CA THR A 495 -23.96 -18.00 1.26
C THR A 495 -24.95 -19.01 1.83
N LYS A 496 -25.26 -18.89 3.12
CA LYS A 496 -26.25 -19.74 3.79
C LYS A 496 -27.63 -19.46 3.23
N ALA A 497 -28.48 -20.49 3.21
CA ALA A 497 -29.91 -20.30 2.96
C ALA A 497 -30.49 -19.30 3.98
N ALA A 498 -31.42 -18.47 3.50
CA ALA A 498 -32.08 -17.40 4.28
C ALA A 498 -33.09 -17.94 5.29
#